data_AF-A0A369QVA5-F1
#
_entry.id   AF-A0A369QVA5-F1
#
_cell.length_a   1.000
_cell.length_b   1.000
_cell.length_c   1.000
_cell.angle_alpha   90.00
_cell.angle_beta   90.00
_cell.angle_gamma   90.00
#
_symmetry.space_group_name_H-M   'P 1'
#
loop_
_entity.id
_entity.type
_entity.pdbx_description
1 polymer ?
#
loop_
_entity_poly.entity_id
_entity_poly.type
_entity_poly.pdbx_seq_one_letter_code
_entity_poly.pdbx_strand_id
1 'polypeptide(L)'
;MRLLAWIVFGGLAIVAVAGLAWLALGQGGPPSGVAVLGDEAPSLHAALGTEQALPVGSAAFTVVSVSDWDRLRYIPDMAALCGDDCTGDAGLVRAVRLAPGGSRKIVFINHEAWPGIAERETPDWSCLAGTLAAERGQAGAAAPPACAEGVPMAPGVRWVLPLGLGAL
;
A
#
# COMPACT_ATOMS: atom_id res chain seq x y z
N MET A 1 -25.37 -40.29 -32.36
CA MET A 1 -25.75 -39.86 -30.99
C MET A 1 -24.57 -39.67 -30.04
N ARG A 2 -23.58 -40.57 -29.98
CA ARG A 2 -22.42 -40.43 -29.05
C ARG A 2 -21.55 -39.18 -29.27
N LEU A 3 -21.35 -38.74 -30.52
CA LEU A 3 -20.51 -37.57 -30.85
C LEU A 3 -21.08 -36.23 -30.36
N LEU A 4 -22.40 -36.06 -30.43
CA LEU A 4 -23.10 -34.88 -29.90
C LEU A 4 -23.00 -34.79 -28.37
N ALA A 5 -23.07 -35.94 -27.68
CA ALA A 5 -22.93 -35.99 -26.23
C ALA A 5 -21.54 -35.53 -25.77
N TRP A 6 -20.47 -35.90 -26.48
CA TRP A 6 -19.10 -35.47 -26.16
C TRP A 6 -18.87 -33.97 -26.38
N ILE A 7 -19.45 -33.39 -27.43
CA ILE A 7 -19.34 -31.95 -27.72
C ILE A 7 -20.06 -31.13 -26.64
N VAL A 8 -21.25 -31.57 -26.21
CA VAL A 8 -22.01 -30.90 -25.15
C VAL A 8 -21.27 -30.98 -23.81
N PHE A 9 -20.72 -32.15 -23.46
CA PHE A 9 -19.96 -32.33 -22.22
C PHE A 9 -18.66 -31.51 -22.21
N GLY A 10 -17.94 -31.48 -23.34
CA GLY A 10 -16.73 -30.68 -23.49
C GLY A 10 -17.01 -29.18 -23.40
N GLY A 11 -18.10 -28.71 -24.03
CA GLY A 11 -18.54 -27.31 -23.91
C GLY A 11 -18.91 -26.91 -22.49
N LEU A 12 -19.65 -27.77 -21.77
CA LEU A 12 -20.03 -27.54 -20.38
C LEU A 12 -18.80 -27.49 -19.45
N ALA A 13 -17.81 -28.35 -19.67
CA ALA A 13 -16.57 -28.35 -18.91
C ALA A 13 -15.77 -27.05 -19.13
N ILE A 14 -15.68 -26.56 -20.37
CA ILE A 14 -15.00 -25.30 -20.69
C ILE A 14 -15.69 -24.12 -20.02
N VAL A 15 -17.03 -24.05 -20.08
CA VAL A 15 -17.81 -22.98 -19.43
C VAL A 15 -17.66 -23.04 -17.90
N ALA A 16 -17.65 -24.23 -17.30
CA ALA A 16 -17.45 -24.39 -15.87
C ALA A 16 -16.04 -23.93 -15.43
N VAL A 17 -15.00 -24.31 -16.18
CA VAL A 17 -13.62 -23.89 -15.90
C VAL A 17 -13.44 -22.39 -16.12
N ALA A 18 -14.00 -21.83 -17.19
CA ALA A 18 -13.95 -20.40 -17.46
C ALA A 18 -14.74 -19.59 -16.40
N GLY A 19 -15.89 -20.10 -15.97
CA GLY A 19 -16.69 -19.48 -14.91
C GLY A 19 -15.99 -19.50 -13.55
N LEU A 20 -15.36 -20.63 -13.20
CA LEU A 20 -14.57 -20.74 -11.97
C LEU A 20 -13.31 -19.87 -12.02
N ALA A 21 -12.62 -19.79 -13.16
CA ALA A 21 -11.48 -18.90 -13.36
C ALA A 21 -11.89 -17.43 -13.26
N TRP A 22 -13.03 -17.05 -13.84
CA TRP A 22 -13.57 -15.70 -13.74
C TRP A 22 -13.97 -15.35 -12.31
N LEU A 23 -14.62 -16.27 -11.58
CA LEU A 23 -14.97 -16.08 -10.17
C LEU A 23 -13.72 -15.98 -9.29
N ALA A 24 -12.68 -16.75 -9.58
CA ALA A 24 -11.40 -16.68 -8.85
C ALA A 24 -10.61 -15.39 -9.14
N LEU A 25 -10.74 -14.82 -10.34
CA LEU A 25 -10.04 -13.60 -10.76
C LEU A 25 -10.86 -12.31 -10.51
N GLY A 26 -12.18 -12.41 -10.34
CA GLY A 26 -13.11 -11.27 -10.33
C GLY A 26 -13.59 -10.80 -8.94
N GLN A 27 -13.11 -11.39 -7.85
CA GLN A 27 -13.56 -11.06 -6.49
C GLN A 27 -12.96 -9.77 -5.89
N GLY A 28 -12.07 -9.09 -6.62
CA GLY A 28 -11.51 -7.81 -6.20
C GLY A 28 -12.04 -6.68 -7.07
N GLY A 29 -13.03 -5.94 -6.59
CA GLY A 29 -13.26 -4.58 -7.11
C GLY A 29 -11.97 -3.75 -6.99
N PRO A 30 -11.81 -2.66 -7.76
CA PRO A 30 -10.63 -1.83 -7.65
C PRO A 30 -10.43 -1.43 -6.18
N PRO A 31 -9.19 -1.50 -5.65
CA PRO A 31 -8.95 -1.16 -4.26
C PRO A 31 -9.45 0.26 -4.00
N SER A 32 -10.10 0.47 -2.86
CA SER A 32 -10.75 1.73 -2.50
C SER A 32 -10.49 2.07 -1.03
N GLY A 33 -10.53 3.35 -0.68
CA GLY A 33 -10.33 3.83 0.69
C GLY A 33 -8.90 3.75 1.22
N VAL A 34 -8.76 3.96 2.53
CA VAL A 34 -7.49 4.14 3.25
C VAL A 34 -7.36 3.08 4.35
N ALA A 35 -6.18 2.48 4.49
CA ALA A 35 -5.83 1.64 5.64
C ALA A 35 -4.63 2.26 6.36
N VAL A 36 -4.66 2.33 7.68
CA VAL A 36 -3.51 2.74 8.49
C VAL A 36 -3.07 1.57 9.36
N LEU A 37 -1.77 1.30 9.39
CA LEU A 37 -1.14 0.22 10.14
C LEU A 37 -0.06 0.78 11.06
N GLY A 38 0.02 0.26 12.28
CA GLY A 38 1.09 0.53 13.24
C GLY A 38 0.61 1.21 14.52
N ASP A 39 1.56 1.63 15.35
CA ASP A 39 1.36 1.91 16.78
C ASP A 39 0.44 3.12 17.02
N GLU A 40 0.47 4.11 16.11
CA GLU A 40 -0.32 5.35 16.17
C GLU A 40 -1.46 5.39 15.14
N ALA A 41 -1.92 4.22 14.67
CA ALA A 41 -2.99 4.16 13.68
C ALA A 41 -4.26 4.93 14.07
N PRO A 42 -4.76 4.91 15.33
CA PRO A 42 -5.93 5.71 15.73
C PRO A 42 -5.71 7.23 15.57
N SER A 43 -4.54 7.72 15.96
CA SER A 43 -4.15 9.13 15.87
C SER A 43 -4.09 9.60 14.42
N LEU A 44 -3.51 8.78 13.54
CA LEU A 44 -3.48 9.05 12.10
C LEU A 44 -4.87 8.97 11.46
N HIS A 45 -5.71 8.00 11.84
CA HIS A 45 -7.08 7.90 11.33
C HIS A 45 -7.88 9.18 11.63
N ALA A 46 -7.75 9.70 12.86
CA ALA A 46 -8.34 10.96 13.28
C ALA A 46 -7.79 12.14 12.47
N ALA A 47 -6.47 12.22 12.28
CA ALA A 47 -5.82 13.29 11.53
C ALA A 47 -6.17 13.28 10.02
N LEU A 48 -6.38 12.09 9.44
CA LEU A 48 -6.76 11.91 8.04
C LEU A 48 -8.27 12.07 7.79
N GLY A 49 -9.07 12.16 8.86
CA GLY A 49 -10.54 12.18 8.77
C GLY A 49 -11.10 10.91 8.14
N THR A 50 -10.41 9.77 8.27
CA THR A 50 -10.83 8.49 7.70
C THR A 50 -11.19 7.52 8.81
N GLU A 51 -12.48 7.36 9.09
CA GLU A 51 -12.96 6.44 10.14
C GLU A 51 -12.92 4.96 9.75
N GLN A 52 -12.71 4.64 8.46
CA GLN A 52 -12.76 3.26 7.98
C GLN A 52 -11.36 2.62 7.96
N ALA A 53 -11.12 1.70 8.89
CA ALA A 53 -10.05 0.72 8.80
C ALA A 53 -10.47 -0.36 7.79
N LEU A 54 -10.21 -0.13 6.50
CA LEU A 54 -10.37 -1.18 5.51
C LEU A 54 -9.25 -2.22 5.67
N PRO A 55 -9.52 -3.51 5.37
CA PRO A 55 -8.47 -4.50 5.26
C PRO A 55 -7.37 -4.02 4.31
N VAL A 56 -6.10 -4.23 4.68
CA VAL A 56 -4.91 -3.85 3.89
C VAL A 56 -4.94 -4.40 2.46
N GLY A 57 -5.59 -5.56 2.29
CA GLY A 57 -5.78 -6.21 0.99
C GLY A 57 -6.71 -5.45 0.04
N SER A 58 -7.62 -4.63 0.55
CA SER A 58 -8.65 -3.93 -0.24
C SER A 58 -8.45 -2.40 -0.33
N ALA A 59 -7.48 -1.84 0.39
CA ALA A 59 -7.24 -0.40 0.42
C ALA A 59 -6.44 0.10 -0.79
N ALA A 60 -6.87 1.22 -1.40
CA ALA A 60 -6.14 1.88 -2.49
C ALA A 60 -4.88 2.59 -1.98
N PHE A 61 -4.96 3.08 -0.75
CA PHE A 61 -3.92 3.84 -0.08
C PHE A 61 -3.68 3.22 1.30
N THR A 62 -2.47 2.76 1.56
CA THR A 62 -2.09 2.20 2.86
C THR A 62 -1.01 3.07 3.47
N VAL A 63 -1.19 3.44 4.73
CA VAL A 63 -0.19 4.15 5.52
C VAL A 63 0.35 3.16 6.54
N VAL A 64 1.66 2.93 6.51
CA VAL A 64 2.38 2.14 7.49
C VAL A 64 3.17 3.12 8.34
N SER A 65 2.80 3.22 9.60
CA SER A 65 3.24 4.25 10.53
C SER A 65 3.82 3.55 11.74
N VAL A 66 5.14 3.47 11.84
CA VAL A 66 5.82 2.67 12.86
C VAL A 66 6.77 3.52 13.68
N SER A 67 6.84 3.18 14.97
CA SER A 67 7.76 3.81 15.91
C SER A 67 9.11 3.08 15.95
N ASP A 68 9.16 1.76 15.70
CA ASP A 68 10.40 0.99 15.58
C ASP A 68 10.69 0.68 14.09
N TRP A 69 11.27 1.67 13.40
CA TRP A 69 11.51 1.63 11.96
C TRP A 69 12.41 0.46 11.54
N ASP A 70 13.48 0.24 12.30
CA ASP A 70 14.47 -0.81 12.03
C ASP A 70 13.86 -2.22 12.09
N ARG A 71 12.73 -2.43 12.78
CA ARG A 71 12.05 -3.72 12.78
C ARG A 71 11.45 -4.10 11.44
N LEU A 72 11.15 -3.13 10.56
CA LEU A 72 10.55 -3.41 9.26
C LEU A 72 11.42 -4.34 8.40
N ARG A 73 12.75 -4.32 8.58
CA ARG A 73 13.68 -5.22 7.88
C ARG A 73 13.46 -6.71 8.18
N TYR A 74 12.89 -7.02 9.34
CA TYR A 74 12.63 -8.40 9.77
C TYR A 74 11.26 -8.90 9.35
N ILE A 75 10.43 -8.04 8.77
CA ILE A 75 9.11 -8.39 8.22
C ILE A 75 9.28 -8.50 6.71
N PRO A 76 9.38 -9.71 6.11
CA PRO A 76 9.75 -9.88 4.71
C PRO A 76 8.87 -9.10 3.73
N ASP A 77 7.57 -9.01 4.01
CA ASP A 77 6.64 -8.26 3.18
C ASP A 77 6.91 -6.74 3.22
N MET A 78 7.29 -6.20 4.37
CA MET A 78 7.62 -4.76 4.50
C MET A 78 8.99 -4.48 3.89
N ALA A 79 9.98 -5.33 4.17
CA ALA A 79 11.31 -5.29 3.56
C ALA A 79 11.24 -5.30 2.01
N ALA A 80 10.37 -6.13 1.43
CA ALA A 80 10.16 -6.16 -0.01
C ALA A 80 9.53 -4.87 -0.59
N LEU A 81 8.79 -4.11 0.22
CA LEU A 81 8.09 -2.89 -0.19
C LEU A 81 8.95 -1.63 -0.02
N CYS A 82 9.62 -1.44 1.12
CA CYS A 82 10.48 -0.27 1.37
C CYS A 82 11.97 -0.51 1.04
N GLY A 83 12.41 -1.75 0.79
CA GLY A 83 13.79 -2.07 0.41
C GLY A 83 14.81 -1.62 1.45
N ASP A 84 15.96 -1.11 0.99
CA ASP A 84 17.03 -0.63 1.87
C ASP A 84 16.62 0.59 2.71
N ASP A 85 15.57 1.32 2.30
CA ASP A 85 15.05 2.47 3.06
C ASP A 85 14.23 2.03 4.29
N CYS A 86 13.93 0.73 4.46
CA CYS A 86 13.36 0.18 5.70
C CYS A 86 14.35 0.21 6.88
N THR A 87 15.59 0.64 6.64
CA THR A 87 16.64 0.81 7.64
C THR A 87 17.35 2.14 7.38
N GLY A 88 17.68 2.88 8.43
CA GLY A 88 18.36 4.18 8.32
C GLY A 88 17.41 5.37 8.44
N ASP A 89 17.85 6.52 7.93
CA ASP A 89 17.28 7.80 8.36
C ASP A 89 15.97 8.19 7.66
N ALA A 90 15.52 7.45 6.64
CA ALA A 90 14.38 7.85 5.83
C ALA A 90 13.10 8.06 6.66
N GLY A 91 12.60 9.28 6.70
CA GLY A 91 11.35 9.68 7.34
C GLY A 91 10.10 9.24 6.59
N LEU A 92 10.22 9.06 5.27
CA LEU A 92 9.11 8.65 4.41
C LEU A 92 9.58 7.83 3.21
N VAL A 93 8.93 6.68 3.00
CA VAL A 93 9.15 5.79 1.85
C VAL A 93 7.84 5.57 1.11
N ARG A 94 7.88 5.66 -0.22
CA ARG A 94 6.72 5.49 -1.09
C ARG A 94 6.88 4.20 -1.88
N ALA A 95 5.88 3.32 -1.83
CA ALA A 95 5.82 2.12 -2.63
C ALA A 95 4.49 2.04 -3.39
N VAL A 96 4.53 1.64 -4.66
CA VAL A 96 3.35 1.32 -5.45
C VAL A 96 3.40 -0.15 -5.79
N ARG A 97 2.44 -0.91 -5.25
CA ARG A 97 2.28 -2.32 -5.57
C ARG A 97 1.25 -2.46 -6.69
N LEU A 98 1.67 -3.08 -7.78
CA LEU A 98 0.80 -3.45 -8.89
C LEU A 98 0.20 -4.83 -8.61
N ALA A 99 -1.11 -4.99 -8.84
CA ALA A 99 -1.82 -6.25 -8.69
C ALA A 99 -2.89 -6.42 -9.79
N PRO A 100 -3.25 -7.66 -10.17
CA PRO A 100 -4.44 -7.90 -10.99
C PRO A 100 -5.67 -7.32 -10.28
N GLY A 101 -6.33 -6.34 -10.89
CA GLY A 101 -7.46 -5.60 -10.29
C GLY A 101 -7.14 -4.18 -9.83
N GLY A 102 -5.87 -3.76 -9.81
CA GLY A 102 -5.48 -2.36 -9.59
C GLY A 102 -4.11 -2.15 -8.95
N SER A 103 -3.64 -0.91 -9.00
CA SER A 103 -2.46 -0.46 -8.27
C SER A 103 -2.86 0.06 -6.89
N ARG A 104 -2.04 -0.21 -5.87
CA ARG A 104 -2.19 0.38 -4.54
C ARG A 104 -0.91 1.12 -4.14
N LYS A 105 -1.07 2.27 -3.50
CA LYS A 105 0.04 3.07 -2.97
C LYS A 105 0.17 2.82 -1.48
N ILE A 106 1.38 2.53 -1.04
CA ILE A 106 1.75 2.26 0.34
C ILE A 106 2.78 3.32 0.72
N VAL A 107 2.51 4.07 1.78
CA VAL A 107 3.42 5.08 2.31
C VAL A 107 3.87 4.63 3.69
N PHE A 108 5.18 4.49 3.86
CA PHE A 108 5.80 4.18 5.14
C PHE A 108 6.28 5.47 5.78
N ILE A 109 6.00 5.64 7.07
CA ILE A 109 6.35 6.80 7.87
C ILE A 109 7.19 6.35 9.06
N ASN A 110 8.39 6.91 9.17
CA ASN A 110 9.24 6.75 10.34
C ASN A 110 8.96 7.89 11.32
N HIS A 111 8.42 7.57 12.49
CA HIS A 111 8.11 8.57 13.52
C HIS A 111 9.35 9.26 14.07
N GLU A 112 10.46 8.55 14.17
CA GLU A 112 11.70 9.06 14.76
C GLU A 112 12.40 10.11 13.88
N ALA A 113 12.10 10.10 12.59
CA ALA A 113 12.64 11.04 11.62
C ALA A 113 11.63 12.13 11.18
N TRP A 114 10.38 12.07 11.65
CA TRP A 114 9.34 13.03 11.24
C TRP A 114 9.21 14.22 12.23
N PRO A 115 9.33 15.48 11.76
CA PRO A 115 9.31 16.66 12.59
C PRO A 115 7.94 16.86 13.22
N GLY A 116 7.93 17.28 14.48
CA GLY A 116 6.71 17.44 15.27
C GLY A 116 6.14 16.13 15.83
N ILE A 117 6.62 14.95 15.39
CA ILE A 117 6.32 13.65 16.00
C ILE A 117 7.51 13.18 16.84
N ALA A 118 8.72 13.18 16.28
CA ALA A 118 9.94 12.70 16.95
C ALA A 118 10.34 13.53 18.19
N GLU A 119 9.97 14.81 18.21
CA GLU A 119 10.58 15.82 19.10
C GLU A 119 9.66 16.29 20.23
N ARG A 120 8.41 15.80 20.31
CA ARG A 120 7.38 16.37 21.18
C ARG A 120 6.74 15.35 22.11
N GLU A 121 6.46 15.82 23.32
CA GLU A 121 5.66 15.10 24.32
C GLU A 121 4.20 14.89 23.85
N THR A 122 3.72 15.79 22.97
CA THR A 122 2.47 15.64 22.22
C THR A 122 2.72 15.74 20.71
N PRO A 123 2.56 14.64 19.95
CA PRO A 123 2.85 14.63 18.52
C PRO A 123 1.88 15.50 17.72
N ASP A 124 2.41 16.33 16.84
CA ASP A 124 1.66 17.15 15.89
C ASP A 124 1.52 16.43 14.55
N TRP A 125 0.34 15.86 14.31
CA TRP A 125 0.03 15.08 13.11
C TRP A 125 -0.38 15.94 11.91
N SER A 126 -0.53 17.26 12.07
CA SER A 126 -1.11 18.13 11.03
C SER A 126 -0.29 18.16 9.75
N CYS A 127 1.04 18.23 9.86
CA CYS A 127 1.93 18.21 8.71
C CYS A 127 1.96 16.85 8.02
N LEU A 128 1.97 15.76 8.80
CA LEU A 128 1.90 14.42 8.25
C LEU A 128 0.58 14.21 7.50
N ALA A 129 -0.54 14.64 8.09
CA ALA A 129 -1.86 14.54 7.46
C ALA A 129 -1.92 15.33 6.15
N GLY A 130 -1.37 16.55 6.12
CA GLY A 130 -1.25 17.34 4.88
C GLY A 130 -0.41 16.65 3.81
N THR A 131 0.71 16.02 4.21
CA THR A 131 1.55 15.25 3.28
C THR A 131 0.81 14.04 2.74
N LEU A 132 0.19 13.24 3.60
CA LEU A 132 -0.57 12.06 3.21
C LEU A 132 -1.78 12.42 2.33
N ALA A 133 -2.41 13.57 2.56
CA ALA A 133 -3.47 14.09 1.70
C ALA A 133 -2.95 14.47 0.30
N ALA A 134 -1.74 15.03 0.19
CA ALA A 134 -1.10 15.31 -1.09
C ALA A 134 -0.66 14.03 -1.82
N GLU A 135 -0.19 13.02 -1.08
CA GLU A 135 0.16 11.71 -1.62
C GLU A 135 -1.07 10.92 -2.10
N ARG A 136 -2.22 11.14 -1.46
CA ARG A 136 -3.51 10.55 -1.78
C ARG A 136 -4.06 11.14 -3.07
N GLY A 137 -4.01 10.37 -4.15
CA GLY A 137 -4.48 10.77 -5.48
C GLY A 137 -3.37 10.91 -6.52
N GLN A 138 -2.11 10.75 -6.12
CA GLN A 138 -0.96 10.76 -7.03
C GLN A 138 -0.34 9.37 -7.16
N ALA A 139 -0.07 8.95 -8.40
CA ALA A 139 0.67 7.72 -8.69
C ALA A 139 2.20 7.88 -8.49
N GLY A 140 2.71 9.12 -8.53
CA GLY A 140 4.12 9.46 -8.38
C GLY A 140 4.50 10.01 -7.01
N ALA A 141 5.74 10.48 -6.90
CA ALA A 141 6.21 11.23 -5.74
C ALA A 141 5.63 12.64 -5.78
N ALA A 142 4.90 13.03 -4.73
CA ALA A 142 4.53 14.40 -4.52
C ALA A 142 5.70 15.14 -3.86
N ALA A 143 5.93 16.40 -4.24
CA ALA A 143 6.77 17.26 -3.42
C ALA A 143 6.08 17.40 -2.04
N PRO A 144 6.80 17.16 -0.94
CA PRO A 144 6.22 17.31 0.38
C PRO A 144 5.85 18.78 0.64
N PRO A 145 4.83 19.05 1.46
CA PRO A 145 4.55 20.40 1.92
C PRO A 145 5.74 20.96 2.72
N ALA A 146 5.90 22.29 2.70
CA ALA A 146 7.02 22.98 3.35
C ALA A 146 7.16 22.71 4.87
N CYS A 147 6.10 22.21 5.52
CA CYS A 147 6.14 21.84 6.93
C CYS A 147 6.98 20.59 7.23
N ALA A 148 7.37 19.81 6.22
CA ALA A 148 8.22 18.62 6.35
C ALA A 148 9.68 18.89 5.96
N GLU A 149 10.14 20.15 6.03
CA GLU A 149 11.54 20.50 5.81
C GLU A 149 12.48 19.71 6.73
N GLY A 150 13.62 19.28 6.18
CA GLY A 150 14.62 18.51 6.93
C GLY A 150 14.31 17.02 7.09
N VAL A 151 13.14 16.53 6.65
CA VAL A 151 12.86 15.09 6.62
C VAL A 151 13.65 14.43 5.50
N PRO A 152 14.59 13.51 5.79
CA PRO A 152 15.19 12.68 4.75
C PRO A 152 14.10 11.81 4.11
N MET A 153 13.79 12.05 2.84
CA MET A 153 12.82 11.25 2.10
C MET A 153 13.55 10.29 1.17
N ALA A 154 12.98 9.09 0.99
CA ALA A 154 13.42 8.22 -0.09
C ALA A 154 13.31 8.98 -1.42
N PRO A 155 14.35 8.95 -2.28
CA PRO A 155 14.46 9.83 -3.45
C PRO A 155 13.42 9.55 -4.55
N GLY A 156 12.59 8.52 -4.42
CA GLY A 156 11.60 8.17 -5.43
C GLY A 156 10.48 7.26 -4.93
N VAL A 157 9.68 6.78 -5.89
CA VAL A 157 8.63 5.78 -5.65
C VAL A 157 9.17 4.40 -6.02
N ARG A 158 9.07 3.47 -5.08
CA ARG A 158 9.42 2.05 -5.30
C ARG A 158 8.27 1.35 -5.99
N TRP A 159 8.53 0.75 -7.15
CA TRP A 159 7.53 0.00 -7.89
C TRP A 159 7.67 -1.48 -7.59
N VAL A 160 6.61 -2.08 -7.04
CA VAL A 160 6.57 -3.50 -6.71
C VAL A 160 5.64 -4.20 -7.69
N LEU A 161 6.25 -4.90 -8.63
CA LEU A 161 5.56 -5.64 -9.67
C LEU A 161 4.94 -6.93 -9.12
N PRO A 162 3.86 -7.45 -9.73
CA PRO A 162 3.37 -8.79 -9.41
C PRO A 162 4.46 -9.83 -9.68
N LEU A 163 4.46 -10.90 -8.89
CA LEU A 163 5.37 -12.04 -9.05
C LEU A 163 5.48 -12.45 -10.53
N GLY A 164 6.70 -12.38 -11.08
CA GLY A 164 7.00 -12.78 -12.46
C GLY A 164 7.16 -11.65 -13.49
N LEU A 165 6.95 -10.38 -13.12
CA LEU A 165 7.09 -9.24 -14.04
C LEU A 165 8.33 -8.36 -13.82
N GLY A 166 9.10 -8.59 -12.74
CA GLY A 166 10.34 -7.86 -12.42
C GLY A 166 11.62 -8.48 -12.97
N ALA A 167 11.51 -9.47 -13.86
CA ALA A 167 12.65 -10.15 -14.47
C ALA A 167 12.65 -9.90 -15.98
N LEU A 168 13.10 -8.71 -16.38
CA LEU A 168 13.62 -8.43 -17.73
C LEU A 168 14.80 -7.46 -17.61
#